data_AF-A0A0N4VA31-F1
#
_entry.id   AF-A0A0N4VA31-F1
#
_cell.length_a   1.000
_cell.length_b   1.000
_cell.length_c   1.000
_cell.angle_alpha   90.00
_cell.angle_beta   90.00
_cell.angle_gamma   90.00
#
_symmetry.space_group_name_H-M   'P 1'
#
loop_
_entity.id
_entity.type
_entity.pdbx_description
1 polymer ?
#
loop_
_entity_poly.entity_id
_entity_poly.type
_entity_poly.pdbx_seq_one_letter_code
_entity_poly.pdbx_strand_id
1 'polypeptide(L)'
;MRLGVALWRNLNLREWNRKVWEIGYRGPPLPKLKQTGRPPGVVTDDAIRLLQERFQREYEVMRCLATPYLTKEREAPYLAAYGDFNQQLQNAKQEQEYRSMPGEPKKVTGYKRIDRRYANVGNLLHVDRTIEDSLKHIIEGQRWD
;
A
#
# COMPACT_ATOMS: atom_id res chain seq x y z
N MET A 1 21.00 34.34 -15.23
CA MET A 1 19.67 34.89 -15.58
C MET A 1 18.98 33.98 -16.62
N ARG A 2 18.20 32.98 -16.20
CA ARG A 2 17.48 32.06 -17.13
C ARG A 2 15.97 32.32 -17.22
N LEU A 3 15.44 33.25 -16.41
CA LEU A 3 14.01 33.58 -16.37
C LEU A 3 13.54 34.36 -17.61
N GLY A 4 14.39 35.21 -18.19
CA GLY A 4 14.06 36.00 -19.39
C GLY A 4 13.85 35.13 -20.64
N VAL A 5 14.67 34.10 -20.84
CA VAL A 5 14.58 33.25 -22.05
C VAL A 5 13.32 32.37 -22.05
N ALA A 6 12.82 31.97 -20.88
CA ALA A 6 11.59 31.19 -20.76
C ALA A 6 10.31 32.01 -21.01
N LEU A 7 10.33 33.31 -20.66
CA LEU A 7 9.21 34.23 -20.87
C LEU A 7 9.05 34.68 -22.33
N TRP A 8 10.11 34.63 -23.12
CA TRP A 8 10.14 35.09 -24.53
C TRP A 8 9.96 33.94 -25.53
N ARG A 9 9.77 32.70 -25.05
CA ARG A 9 9.52 31.55 -25.92
C ARG A 9 8.05 31.52 -26.35
N ASN A 10 7.83 31.17 -27.61
CA ASN A 10 6.48 30.98 -28.16
C ASN A 10 5.71 29.94 -27.33
N LEU A 11 4.71 30.40 -26.57
CA LEU A 11 3.86 29.55 -25.73
C LEU A 11 3.05 28.53 -26.56
N ASN A 12 2.88 28.79 -27.86
CA ASN A 12 2.20 27.91 -28.81
C ASN A 12 3.12 26.89 -29.49
N LEU A 13 4.42 26.84 -29.17
CA LEU A 13 5.40 25.95 -29.81
C LEU A 13 5.00 24.46 -29.70
N ARG A 14 4.39 24.05 -28.57
CA ARG A 14 3.91 22.67 -28.37
C ARG A 14 2.76 22.32 -29.32
N GLU A 15 1.87 23.26 -29.60
CA GLU A 15 0.76 23.05 -30.53
C GLU A 15 1.25 23.04 -31.99
N TRP A 16 2.24 23.87 -32.31
CA TRP A 16 2.94 23.85 -33.59
C TRP A 16 3.65 22.50 -33.82
N ASN A 17 4.45 22.05 -32.86
CA ASN A 17 5.12 20.76 -32.94
C ASN A 17 4.10 19.62 -33.07
N ARG A 18 2.96 19.67 -32.36
CA ARG A 18 1.87 18.69 -32.52
C ARG A 18 1.35 18.64 -33.96
N LYS A 19 1.08 19.79 -34.57
CA LYS A 19 0.60 19.88 -35.97
C LYS A 19 1.60 19.27 -36.96
N VAL A 20 2.90 19.40 -36.72
CA VAL A 20 3.94 18.75 -37.54
C VAL A 20 3.79 17.22 -37.51
N TRP A 21 3.49 16.64 -36.35
CA TRP A 21 3.23 15.20 -36.21
C TRP A 21 1.84 14.75 -36.72
N GLU A 22 0.92 15.69 -36.96
CA GLU A 22 -0.36 15.42 -37.61
C GLU A 22 -0.24 15.34 -39.15
N ILE A 23 0.87 15.81 -39.73
CA ILE A 23 1.13 15.71 -41.18
C ILE A 23 1.33 14.23 -41.53
N GLY A 24 0.32 13.63 -42.16
CA GLY A 24 0.34 12.22 -42.60
C GLY A 24 -0.30 11.22 -41.61
N TYR A 25 -0.77 11.68 -40.46
CA TYR A 25 -1.48 10.83 -39.50
C TYR A 25 -2.92 10.54 -39.98
N ARG A 26 -3.28 9.25 -40.07
CA ARG A 26 -4.60 8.77 -40.55
C ARG A 26 -5.53 8.29 -39.43
N GLY A 27 -5.35 8.77 -38.19
CA GLY A 27 -6.19 8.41 -37.04
C GLY A 27 -7.07 9.57 -36.54
N PRO A 28 -7.87 9.36 -35.48
CA PRO A 28 -8.66 10.42 -34.85
C PRO A 28 -7.75 11.52 -34.28
N PRO A 29 -8.18 12.80 -34.34
CA PRO A 29 -7.32 13.93 -34.02
C PRO A 29 -6.71 13.79 -32.62
N LEU A 30 -5.40 14.03 -32.52
CA LEU A 30 -4.70 13.95 -31.24
C LEU A 30 -5.32 14.93 -30.24
N PRO A 31 -5.44 14.55 -28.95
CA PRO A 31 -6.06 15.39 -27.95
C PRO A 31 -5.34 16.73 -27.85
N LYS A 32 -6.10 17.83 -27.90
CA LYS A 32 -5.53 19.17 -27.74
C LYS A 32 -4.89 19.29 -26.36
N LEU A 33 -3.62 19.65 -26.32
CA LEU A 33 -2.96 20.02 -25.07
C LEU A 33 -3.64 21.28 -24.53
N LYS A 34 -4.11 21.22 -23.28
CA LYS A 34 -4.66 22.40 -22.60
C LYS A 34 -3.55 23.44 -22.48
N GLN A 35 -3.71 24.57 -23.16
CA GLN A 35 -2.83 25.71 -23.00
C GLN A 35 -3.14 26.35 -21.65
N THR A 36 -2.38 26.01 -20.61
CA THR A 36 -2.59 26.54 -19.25
C THR A 36 -2.04 27.95 -19.06
N GLY A 37 -1.53 28.60 -20.13
CA GLY A 37 -0.92 29.94 -20.10
C GLY A 37 0.38 30.01 -19.30
N ARG A 38 0.82 28.90 -18.70
CA ARG A 38 2.06 28.81 -17.91
C ARG A 38 3.21 28.34 -18.81
N PRO A 39 4.40 28.93 -18.69
CA PRO A 39 5.57 28.42 -19.37
C PRO A 39 5.80 26.96 -18.95
N PRO A 40 6.29 26.10 -19.85
CA PRO A 40 6.61 24.73 -19.49
C PRO A 40 7.64 24.75 -18.36
N GLY A 41 7.36 24.03 -17.27
CA GLY A 41 8.31 23.84 -16.18
C GLY A 41 9.62 23.27 -16.72
N VAL A 42 10.75 23.85 -16.32
CA VAL A 42 12.06 23.30 -16.66
C VAL A 42 12.25 22.05 -15.81
N VAL A 43 12.44 20.90 -16.46
CA VAL A 43 12.83 19.68 -15.76
C VAL A 43 14.25 19.89 -15.27
N THR A 44 14.44 19.85 -13.95
CA THR A 44 15.76 19.98 -13.33
C THR A 44 16.47 18.63 -13.28
N ASP A 45 17.80 18.65 -13.24
CA ASP A 45 18.59 17.42 -13.13
C ASP A 45 18.24 16.63 -11.86
N ASP A 46 17.90 17.33 -10.77
CA ASP A 46 17.44 16.70 -9.52
C ASP A 46 16.11 15.94 -9.71
N ALA A 47 15.18 16.49 -10.50
CA ALA A 47 13.93 15.80 -10.81
C ALA A 47 14.18 14.53 -11.64
N ILE A 48 15.18 14.55 -12.53
CA ILE A 48 15.59 13.38 -13.32
C ILE A 48 16.21 12.32 -12.41
N ARG A 49 17.14 12.70 -11.53
CA ARG A 49 17.79 11.78 -10.58
C ARG A 49 16.78 11.10 -9.67
N LEU A 50 15.87 11.88 -9.08
CA LEU A 50 14.81 11.37 -8.22
C LEU A 50 13.88 10.40 -8.96
N LEU A 51 13.59 10.64 -10.23
CA LEU A 51 12.80 9.74 -11.06
C LEU A 51 13.56 8.43 -11.36
N GLN A 52 14.86 8.51 -11.66
CA GLN A 52 15.71 7.33 -11.86
C GLN A 52 15.79 6.45 -10.62
N GLU A 53 15.96 7.05 -9.43
CA GLU A 53 15.96 6.32 -8.16
C GLU A 53 14.63 5.60 -7.92
N ARG A 54 13.49 6.25 -8.23
CA ARG A 54 12.16 5.64 -8.11
C ARG A 54 12.01 4.46 -9.04
N PHE A 55 12.40 4.60 -10.30
CA PHE A 55 12.35 3.49 -11.26
C PHE A 55 13.24 2.33 -10.86
N GLN A 56 14.41 2.60 -10.30
CA GLN A 56 15.30 1.55 -9.82
C GLN A 56 14.65 0.77 -8.66
N ARG A 57 14.05 1.47 -7.70
CA ARG A 57 13.31 0.83 -6.60
C ARG A 57 12.12 0.02 -7.09
N GLU A 58 11.33 0.57 -8.01
CA GLU A 58 10.18 -0.13 -8.61
C GLU A 58 10.63 -1.40 -9.36
N TYR A 59 11.72 -1.31 -10.13
CA TYR A 59 12.29 -2.46 -10.83
C TYR A 59 12.75 -3.55 -9.85
N GLU A 60 13.41 -3.19 -8.76
CA GLU A 60 13.86 -4.15 -7.74
C GLU A 60 12.67 -4.86 -7.08
N VAL A 61 11.61 -4.12 -6.74
CA VAL A 61 10.37 -4.69 -6.20
C VAL A 61 9.74 -5.64 -7.20
N MET A 62 9.59 -5.22 -8.46
CA MET A 62 8.99 -6.07 -9.50
C MET A 62 9.82 -7.33 -9.76
N ARG A 63 11.15 -7.24 -9.72
CA ARG A 63 12.03 -8.40 -9.87
C ARG A 63 11.77 -9.44 -8.78
N CYS A 64 11.66 -9.01 -7.52
CA CYS A 64 11.36 -9.90 -6.41
C CYS A 64 9.96 -10.53 -6.53
N LEU A 65 8.96 -9.75 -6.96
CA LEU A 65 7.60 -10.26 -7.16
C LEU A 65 7.49 -11.23 -8.34
N ALA A 66 8.30 -11.05 -9.37
CA ALA A 66 8.32 -11.93 -10.55
C ALA A 66 8.96 -13.30 -10.27
N THR A 67 9.78 -13.42 -9.22
CA THR A 67 10.41 -14.67 -8.79
C THR A 67 9.91 -15.08 -7.41
N PRO A 68 8.66 -15.54 -7.26
CA PRO A 68 8.13 -15.98 -5.99
C PRO A 68 8.86 -17.24 -5.49
N TYR A 69 9.01 -17.37 -4.17
CA TYR A 69 9.65 -18.52 -3.55
C TYR A 69 8.83 -19.82 -3.68
N LEU A 70 7.49 -19.70 -3.65
CA LEU A 70 6.58 -20.82 -3.81
C LEU A 70 5.82 -20.70 -5.13
N THR A 71 5.55 -21.86 -5.73
CA THR A 71 4.62 -21.97 -6.85
C THR A 71 3.20 -22.07 -6.32
N LYS A 72 2.22 -21.66 -7.13
CA LYS A 72 0.79 -21.72 -6.79
C LYS A 72 0.34 -23.11 -6.31
N GLU A 73 0.88 -24.17 -6.89
CA GLU A 73 0.58 -25.56 -6.50
C GLU A 73 1.07 -25.89 -5.08
N ARG A 74 2.23 -25.35 -4.68
CA ARG A 74 2.78 -25.53 -3.33
C ARG A 74 2.04 -24.70 -2.29
N GLU A 75 1.44 -23.58 -2.68
CA GLU A 75 0.65 -22.72 -1.79
C GLU A 75 -0.78 -23.23 -1.59
N ALA A 76 -1.34 -23.94 -2.57
CA ALA A 76 -2.71 -24.47 -2.51
C ALA A 76 -3.08 -25.25 -1.22
N PRO A 77 -2.26 -26.18 -0.69
CA PRO A 77 -2.61 -26.88 0.55
C PRO A 77 -2.66 -25.95 1.77
N TYR A 78 -1.79 -24.94 1.82
CA TYR A 78 -1.79 -23.95 2.89
C TYR A 78 -3.07 -23.10 2.84
N LEU A 79 -3.45 -22.61 1.65
CA LEU A 79 -4.67 -21.85 1.46
C LEU A 79 -5.93 -22.68 1.74
N ALA A 80 -5.93 -23.98 1.44
CA ALA A 80 -7.02 -24.88 1.79
C ALA A 80 -7.16 -25.08 3.31
N ALA A 81 -6.04 -25.13 4.04
CA ALA A 81 -6.02 -25.34 5.48
C ALA A 81 -6.35 -24.06 6.27
N TYR A 82 -5.79 -22.92 5.87
CA TYR A 82 -5.85 -21.67 6.65
C TYR A 82 -6.66 -20.56 6.00
N GLY A 83 -7.10 -20.74 4.75
CA GLY A 83 -7.82 -19.73 3.97
C GLY A 83 -6.92 -18.63 3.41
N ASP A 84 -7.54 -17.75 2.62
CA ASP A 84 -6.89 -16.57 2.04
C ASP A 84 -6.57 -15.52 3.11
N PHE A 85 -5.64 -14.60 2.78
CA PHE A 85 -5.27 -13.48 3.66
C PHE A 85 -6.48 -12.70 4.19
N ASN A 86 -7.47 -12.40 3.34
CA ASN A 86 -8.66 -11.66 3.76
C ASN A 86 -9.51 -12.45 4.77
N GLN A 87 -9.59 -13.77 4.60
CA GLN A 87 -10.31 -14.65 5.52
C GLN A 87 -9.59 -14.72 6.86
N GLN A 88 -8.25 -14.88 6.85
CA GLN A 88 -7.44 -14.85 8.06
C GLN A 88 -7.59 -13.52 8.81
N LEU A 89 -7.60 -12.40 8.09
CA LEU A 89 -7.78 -11.07 8.69
C LEU A 89 -9.18 -10.89 9.30
N GLN A 90 -10.22 -11.47 8.69
CA GLN A 90 -11.56 -11.50 9.25
C GLN A 90 -11.64 -12.39 10.49
N ASN A 91 -11.07 -13.60 10.43
CA ASN A 91 -11.02 -14.52 11.56
C ASN A 91 -10.27 -13.91 12.74
N ALA A 92 -9.14 -13.24 12.50
CA ALA A 92 -8.38 -12.54 13.54
C ALA A 92 -9.20 -11.41 14.19
N LYS A 93 -9.99 -10.67 13.41
CA LYS A 93 -10.92 -9.66 13.95
C LYS A 93 -12.01 -10.29 14.79
N GLN A 94 -12.63 -11.36 14.30
CA GLN A 94 -13.67 -12.08 15.04
C GLN A 94 -13.11 -12.68 16.33
N GLU A 95 -11.94 -13.31 16.30
CA GLU A 95 -11.24 -13.78 17.51
C GLU A 95 -10.97 -12.63 18.48
N GLN A 96 -10.54 -11.48 17.99
CA GLN A 96 -10.33 -10.30 18.82
C GLN A 96 -11.64 -9.80 19.45
N GLU A 97 -12.75 -9.85 18.71
CA GLU A 97 -14.10 -9.54 19.20
C GLU A 97 -14.56 -10.57 20.24
N TYR A 98 -14.40 -11.87 20.00
CA TYR A 98 -14.73 -12.94 20.95
C TYR A 98 -13.88 -12.86 22.23
N ARG A 99 -12.60 -12.48 22.12
CA ARG A 99 -11.72 -12.25 23.27
C ARG A 99 -12.10 -10.99 24.04
N SER A 100 -12.65 -9.99 23.36
CA SER A 100 -13.17 -8.79 24.01
C SER A 100 -14.45 -9.13 24.78
N MET A 101 -14.66 -8.51 25.94
CA MET A 101 -15.92 -8.71 26.68
C MET A 101 -17.11 -8.31 25.80
N PRO A 102 -18.23 -9.05 25.84
CA PRO A 102 -19.46 -8.62 25.19
C PRO A 102 -19.91 -7.25 25.75
N GLY A 103 -20.13 -6.28 24.87
CA GLY A 103 -20.57 -4.93 25.19
C GLY A 103 -19.51 -3.84 24.93
N GLU A 104 -19.96 -2.60 24.68
CA GLU A 104 -19.04 -1.48 24.49
C GLU A 104 -18.29 -1.15 25.79
N PRO A 105 -16.96 -0.90 25.73
CA PRO A 105 -16.22 -0.48 26.90
C PRO A 105 -16.82 0.81 27.46
N LYS A 106 -17.14 0.83 28.76
CA LYS A 106 -17.70 2.00 29.43
C LYS A 106 -16.73 3.18 29.26
N LYS A 107 -17.19 4.22 28.54
CA LYS A 107 -16.47 5.49 28.43
C LYS A 107 -16.67 6.27 29.73
N VAL A 108 -15.63 6.37 30.55
CA VAL A 108 -15.62 7.28 31.70
C VAL A 108 -14.90 8.55 31.28
N THR A 109 -15.66 9.63 31.14
CA THR A 109 -15.11 10.96 30.85
C THR A 109 -14.41 11.50 32.10
N GLY A 110 -13.08 11.55 32.07
CA GLY A 110 -12.31 12.14 33.16
C GLY A 110 -12.46 13.66 33.21
N TYR A 111 -12.27 14.25 34.40
CA TYR A 111 -12.09 15.70 34.55
C TYR A 111 -10.88 16.12 33.69
N LYS A 112 -11.11 16.94 32.65
CA LYS A 112 -10.21 17.33 31.53
C LYS A 112 -10.34 16.59 30.18
N ARG A 113 -11.50 16.02 29.81
CA ARG A 113 -11.76 15.49 28.44
C ARG A 113 -10.70 14.48 27.94
N ILE A 114 -10.09 13.72 28.85
CA ILE A 114 -9.25 12.59 28.47
C ILE A 114 -10.14 11.35 28.62
N ASP A 115 -10.60 10.82 27.48
CA ASP A 115 -11.32 9.56 27.44
C ASP A 115 -10.37 8.44 27.83
N ARG A 116 -10.40 8.04 29.10
CA ARG A 116 -9.69 6.85 29.57
C ARG A 116 -10.55 5.64 29.27
N ARG A 117 -10.23 4.94 28.18
CA ARG A 117 -10.79 3.60 27.91
C ARG A 117 -10.13 2.63 28.89
N TYR A 118 -10.76 2.39 30.04
CA TYR A 118 -10.39 1.27 30.87
C TYR A 118 -10.84 0.00 30.15
N ALA A 119 -9.90 -0.88 29.80
CA ALA A 119 -10.26 -2.22 29.42
C ALA A 119 -10.86 -2.89 30.65
N ASN A 120 -12.11 -3.36 30.57
CA ASN A 120 -12.59 -4.36 31.49
C ASN A 120 -11.80 -5.64 31.18
N VAL A 121 -10.74 -5.89 31.94
CA VAL A 121 -9.98 -7.14 31.90
C VAL A 121 -10.86 -8.22 32.55
N GLY A 122 -11.85 -8.70 31.80
CA GLY A 122 -12.89 -9.59 32.31
C GLY A 122 -12.99 -10.93 31.59
N ASN A 123 -12.03 -11.28 30.72
CA ASN A 123 -12.01 -12.60 30.07
C ASN A 123 -10.68 -13.35 30.22
N LEU A 124 -9.87 -13.00 31.23
CA LEU A 124 -8.82 -13.87 31.74
C LEU A 124 -9.37 -15.03 32.61
N LEU A 125 -10.69 -15.09 32.81
CA LEU A 125 -11.35 -16.05 33.69
C LEU A 125 -11.80 -17.36 33.00
N HIS A 126 -11.82 -17.42 31.66
CA HIS A 126 -12.27 -18.60 30.90
C HIS A 126 -11.34 -18.98 29.75
N VAL A 127 -10.03 -19.00 30.00
CA VAL A 127 -9.16 -19.89 29.23
C VAL A 127 -8.82 -21.01 30.18
N ASP A 128 -9.44 -22.17 29.97
CA ASP A 128 -8.96 -23.40 30.61
C ASP A 128 -7.53 -23.59 30.11
N ARG A 129 -6.55 -23.33 30.98
CA ARG A 129 -5.15 -23.66 30.69
C ARG A 129 -5.04 -25.17 30.73
N THR A 130 -5.31 -25.79 29.60
CA THR A 130 -5.03 -27.20 29.41
C THR A 130 -3.51 -27.39 29.35
N ILE A 131 -3.04 -28.59 29.70
CA ILE A 131 -1.60 -28.91 29.66
C ILE A 131 -1.13 -28.77 28.20
N GLU A 132 -1.99 -29.15 27.26
CA GLU A 132 -1.80 -29.04 25.81
C GLU A 132 -1.51 -27.60 25.37
N ASP A 133 -2.26 -26.61 25.86
CA ASP A 133 -2.01 -25.19 25.53
C ASP A 133 -0.65 -24.70 26.05
N SER A 134 -0.21 -25.22 27.20
CA SER A 134 1.12 -24.89 27.75
C SER A 134 2.26 -25.57 26.98
N LEU A 135 2.01 -26.74 26.41
CA LEU A 135 2.97 -27.53 25.65
C LEU A 135 2.99 -27.19 24.15
N LYS A 136 1.99 -26.47 23.63
CA LYS A 136 1.88 -26.11 22.21
C LYS A 136 3.15 -25.42 21.68
N HIS A 137 3.75 -24.54 22.48
CA HIS A 137 4.99 -23.85 22.12
C HIS A 137 6.21 -24.77 22.03
N ILE A 138 6.20 -25.92 22.72
CA ILE A 138 7.27 -26.94 22.63
C ILE A 138 7.15 -27.68 21.29
N ILE A 139 5.92 -27.97 20.86
CA ILE A 139 5.63 -28.64 19.58
C ILE A 139 5.98 -27.73 18.40
N GLU A 140 5.64 -26.44 18.45
CA GLU A 140 5.99 -25.45 17.42
C GLU A 140 7.51 -25.24 17.28
N GLY A 141 8.26 -25.47 18.36
CA GLY A 141 9.72 -25.36 18.40
C GLY A 141 10.48 -26.56 17.85
N GLN A 142 9.82 -27.70 17.62
CA GLN A 142 10.44 -28.87 16.98
C GLN A 142 10.63 -28.59 15.48
N ARG A 143 11.69 -27.83 15.16
CA ARG A 143 12.30 -27.86 13.84
C ARG A 143 12.83 -29.27 13.60
N TRP A 144 12.45 -29.82 12.46
CA TRP A 144 13.05 -31.03 11.94
C TRP A 144 14.46 -30.65 11.49
N ASP A 145 15.48 -31.25 12.12
CA ASP A 145 16.83 -31.31 11.56
C ASP A 145 16.83 -32.14 10.27
#